data_AF-A0A348WPT8-F1
#
_entry.id   AF-A0A348WPT8-F1
#
_cell.length_a   1.000
_cell.length_b   1.000
_cell.length_c   1.000
_cell.angle_alpha   90.00
_cell.angle_beta   90.00
_cell.angle_gamma   90.00
#
_symmetry.space_group_name_H-M   'P 1'
#
loop_
_entity.id
_entity.type
_entity.pdbx_description
1 polymer ?
#
loop_
_entity_poly.entity_id
_entity_poly.type
_entity_poly.pdbx_seq_one_letter_code
_entity_poly.pdbx_strand_id
1 'polypeptide(L)'
;MSDAQQKVNVICIKWGDKYGNDYVNTLYSMVSRNLSLPYRFVCFTDEAEGIRDEVEVKPIPKIGFEDFDEKKAWAKAHGWLKLTCFANPLSDLTGPTL
;
A
#
# COMPACT_ATOMS: atom_id res chain seq x y z
N MET A 1 3.63 24.96 21.96
CA MET A 1 4.46 23.87 21.39
C MET A 1 3.86 23.57 20.03
N SER A 2 4.60 23.78 18.95
CA SER A 2 4.05 23.62 17.60
C SER A 2 3.66 22.16 17.40
N ASP A 3 2.38 21.91 17.14
CA ASP A 3 1.93 20.68 16.51
C ASP A 3 2.61 20.62 15.15
N ALA A 4 3.79 20.00 15.08
CA ALA A 4 4.31 19.52 13.81
C ALA A 4 3.27 18.52 13.33
N GLN A 5 2.43 18.93 12.38
CA GLN A 5 1.35 18.13 11.84
C GLN A 5 1.92 16.78 11.40
N GLN A 6 1.72 15.74 12.21
CA GLN A 6 2.33 14.43 11.98
C GLN A 6 1.74 13.87 10.69
N LYS A 7 2.61 13.50 9.74
CA LYS A 7 2.18 12.93 8.47
C LYS A 7 1.41 11.63 8.70
N VAL A 8 0.22 11.52 8.11
CA VAL A 8 -0.56 10.28 8.12
C VAL A 8 -0.12 9.34 7.00
N ASN A 9 -0.41 8.04 7.12
CA ASN A 9 -0.13 7.07 6.07
C ASN A 9 -1.43 6.74 5.32
N VAL A 10 -1.39 6.85 3.99
CA VAL A 10 -2.42 6.30 3.10
C VAL A 10 -1.80 5.12 2.40
N ILE A 11 -2.33 3.91 2.65
CA ILE A 11 -1.81 2.68 2.07
C ILE A 11 -2.79 2.10 1.06
N CYS A 12 -2.26 1.55 -0.02
CA CYS A 12 -2.98 0.63 -0.89
C CYS A 12 -2.12 -0.58 -1.23
N ILE A 13 -2.75 -1.63 -1.76
CA ILE A 13 -2.07 -2.83 -2.21
C ILE A 13 -2.62 -3.23 -3.58
N LYS A 14 -1.71 -3.60 -4.49
CA LYS A 14 -1.99 -4.04 -5.86
C LYS A 14 -1.15 -5.28 -6.15
N TRP A 15 -1.75 -6.32 -6.73
CA TRP A 15 -1.01 -7.50 -7.20
C TRP A 15 -1.51 -7.95 -8.57
N GLY A 16 -0.61 -8.51 -9.36
CA GLY A 16 -0.92 -9.01 -10.70
C GLY A 16 -1.41 -7.94 -11.66
N ASP A 17 -2.15 -8.37 -12.69
CA ASP A 17 -2.49 -7.57 -13.88
C ASP A 17 -4.00 -7.31 -14.05
N LYS A 18 -4.84 -7.86 -13.18
CA LYS A 18 -6.31 -7.66 -13.24
C LYS A 18 -6.72 -6.19 -13.20
N TYR A 19 -5.99 -5.37 -12.44
CA TYR A 19 -6.17 -3.91 -12.38
C TYR A 19 -4.82 -3.27 -12.68
N GLY A 20 -4.79 -2.31 -13.60
CA GLY A 20 -3.56 -1.65 -14.03
C GLY A 20 -2.99 -0.68 -12.99
N ASN A 21 -1.76 -0.22 -13.23
CA ASN A 21 -1.08 0.76 -12.38
C ASN A 21 -1.75 2.15 -12.41
N ASP A 22 -2.55 2.43 -13.44
CA ASP A 22 -3.40 3.61 -13.56
C ASP A 22 -4.45 3.73 -12.43
N TYR A 23 -4.88 2.61 -11.84
CA TYR A 23 -5.76 2.63 -10.67
C TYR A 23 -5.07 3.21 -9.44
N VAL A 24 -3.78 2.88 -9.23
CA VAL A 24 -2.96 3.44 -8.15
C VAL A 24 -2.79 4.94 -8.37
N ASN A 25 -2.48 5.34 -9.61
CA ASN A 25 -2.31 6.75 -9.98
C ASN A 25 -3.60 7.56 -9.81
N THR A 26 -4.74 6.96 -10.16
CA THR A 26 -6.06 7.57 -9.97
C THR A 26 -6.38 7.74 -8.48
N LEU A 27 -6.13 6.70 -7.68
CA LEU A 27 -6.34 6.76 -6.23
C LEU A 27 -5.44 7.82 -5.58
N TYR A 28 -4.15 7.89 -5.93
CA TYR A 28 -3.24 8.94 -5.49
C TYR A 28 -3.80 10.32 -5.84
N SER A 29 -4.24 10.52 -7.09
CA SER A 29 -4.78 11.80 -7.56
C SER A 29 -6.06 12.20 -6.81
N MET A 30 -6.92 11.23 -6.46
CA MET A 30 -8.12 11.47 -5.66
C MET A 30 -7.78 11.85 -4.23
N VAL A 31 -6.84 11.16 -3.60
CA VAL A 31 -6.38 11.47 -2.23
C VAL A 31 -5.71 12.84 -2.19
N SER A 32 -4.82 13.14 -3.13
CA SER A 32 -4.15 14.44 -3.24
C SER A 32 -5.10 15.62 -3.35
N ARG A 33 -6.20 15.47 -4.09
CA ARG A 33 -7.21 16.53 -4.24
C ARG A 33 -8.10 16.72 -3.01
N ASN A 34 -8.25 15.72 -2.14
CA ASN A 34 -9.30 15.73 -1.12
C ASN A 34 -8.80 15.58 0.32
N LEU A 35 -7.57 15.10 0.53
CA LEU A 35 -6.99 14.96 1.87
C LEU A 35 -6.21 16.24 2.22
N SER A 36 -6.67 16.97 3.23
CA SER A 36 -6.04 18.21 3.70
C SER A 36 -4.84 17.98 4.64
N LEU A 37 -4.75 16.80 5.26
CA LEU A 37 -3.63 16.43 6.12
C LEU A 37 -2.40 16.12 5.28
N PRO A 38 -1.18 16.46 5.73
CA PRO A 38 0.03 16.00 5.07
C PRO A 38 0.14 14.48 5.21
N TYR A 39 0.48 13.78 4.12
CA TYR A 39 0.47 12.32 4.08
C TYR A 39 1.67 11.72 3.35
N ARG A 40 1.95 10.45 3.65
CA ARG A 40 2.71 9.52 2.80
C ARG A 40 1.71 8.64 2.06
N PHE A 41 1.89 8.43 0.76
CA PHE A 41 1.08 7.48 0.00
C PHE A 41 1.94 6.29 -0.38
N VAL A 42 1.60 5.11 0.15
CA VAL A 42 2.39 3.89 -0.04
C VAL A 42 1.58 2.84 -0.79
N CYS A 43 2.13 2.33 -1.89
CA CYS A 43 1.56 1.21 -2.63
C CYS A 43 2.42 -0.04 -2.42
N PHE A 44 1.82 -1.09 -1.84
CA PHE A 44 2.42 -2.41 -1.80
C PHE A 44 2.12 -3.16 -3.10
N THR A 45 3.13 -3.47 -3.90
CA THR A 45 2.92 -4.15 -5.18
C THR A 45 4.08 -5.03 -5.62
N ASP A 46 3.80 -5.89 -6.60
CA ASP A 46 4.79 -6.68 -7.34
C ASP A 46 5.16 -6.08 -8.69
N GLU A 47 4.47 -5.03 -9.13
CA GLU A 47 4.76 -4.34 -10.40
C GLU A 47 4.68 -2.82 -10.22
N ALA A 48 5.83 -2.16 -10.37
CA ALA A 48 5.98 -0.73 -10.13
C ALA A 48 5.91 0.11 -11.42
N GLU A 49 6.11 -0.49 -12.59
CA GLU A 49 6.30 0.24 -13.84
C GLU A 49 5.05 1.04 -14.24
N GLY A 50 5.20 2.36 -14.39
CA GLY A 50 4.08 3.25 -14.70
C GLY A 50 3.25 3.71 -13.49
N ILE A 51 3.64 3.33 -12.26
CA ILE A 51 3.19 4.03 -11.05
C ILE A 51 3.94 5.37 -10.96
N ARG A 52 3.22 6.41 -10.57
CA ARG A 52 3.75 7.76 -10.39
C ARG A 52 4.87 7.83 -9.34
N ASP A 53 5.87 8.67 -9.57
CA ASP A 53 7.00 8.87 -8.65
C ASP A 53 6.60 9.42 -7.28
N GLU A 54 5.44 10.09 -7.16
CA GLU A 54 4.95 10.57 -5.87
C GLU A 54 4.36 9.46 -4.98
N VAL A 55 4.14 8.26 -5.53
CA VAL A 55 3.70 7.08 -4.79
C VAL A 55 4.93 6.30 -4.33
N GLU A 56 5.04 6.12 -3.02
CA GLU A 56 6.10 5.28 -2.45
C GLU A 56 5.76 3.80 -2.72
N VAL A 57 6.52 3.15 -3.59
CA VAL A 57 6.31 1.74 -3.92
C VAL A 57 7.12 0.85 -2.98
N LYS A 58 6.45 -0.16 -2.42
CA LYS A 58 7.06 -1.20 -1.57
C LYS A 58 6.65 -2.59 -2.05
N PRO A 59 7.47 -3.63 -1.81
CA PRO A 59 7.06 -5.01 -2.09
C PRO A 59 5.91 -5.42 -1.18
N ILE A 60 5.02 -6.28 -1.67
CA ILE A 60 3.96 -6.90 -0.85
C ILE A 60 4.59 -7.57 0.39
N PRO A 61 4.15 -7.22 1.62
CA PRO A 61 4.77 -7.72 2.84
C PRO A 61 4.67 -9.24 2.95
N LYS A 62 5.70 -9.84 3.55
CA LYS A 62 5.65 -11.23 4.01
C LYS A 62 5.14 -11.27 5.44
N ILE A 63 4.32 -12.28 5.74
CA ILE A 63 3.70 -12.47 7.05
C ILE A 63 4.05 -13.82 7.70
N GLY A 64 4.92 -14.62 7.06
CA GLY A 64 5.39 -15.89 7.61
C GLY A 64 4.44 -17.07 7.38
N PHE A 65 3.34 -16.84 6.66
CA PHE A 65 2.45 -17.90 6.19
C PHE A 65 2.81 -18.23 4.74
N GLU A 66 3.33 -19.43 4.50
CA GLU A 66 3.83 -19.89 3.19
C GLU A 66 2.88 -19.55 2.04
N ASP A 67 1.59 -19.86 2.20
CA ASP A 67 0.59 -19.65 1.16
C ASP A 67 0.42 -18.18 0.75
N PHE A 68 0.60 -17.24 1.70
CA PHE A 68 0.56 -15.80 1.44
C PHE A 68 1.89 -15.30 0.89
N ASP A 69 3.01 -15.73 1.48
CA ASP A 69 4.36 -15.29 1.13
C ASP A 69 4.76 -15.74 -0.29
N GLU A 70 4.31 -16.92 -0.70
CA GLU A 70 4.44 -17.44 -2.07
C GLU A 70 3.32 -16.98 -3.01
N LYS A 71 2.34 -16.24 -2.49
CA LYS A 71 1.18 -15.72 -3.23
C LYS A 71 0.47 -16.84 -4.01
N LYS A 72 0.18 -17.97 -3.35
CA LYS A 72 -0.55 -19.10 -3.95
C LYS A 72 -1.87 -18.62 -4.56
N ALA A 73 -2.35 -19.31 -5.60
CA ALA A 73 -3.48 -18.83 -6.41
C ALA A 73 -4.72 -18.47 -5.58
N TRP A 74 -5.03 -19.25 -4.54
CA TRP A 74 -6.15 -19.01 -3.65
C TRP A 74 -5.94 -17.77 -2.77
N ALA A 75 -4.71 -17.48 -2.32
CA ALA A 75 -4.38 -16.30 -1.53
C ALA A 75 -4.47 -15.02 -2.38
N LYS A 76 -4.23 -15.11 -3.69
CA LYS A 76 -4.49 -14.00 -4.64
C LYS A 76 -5.97 -13.83 -4.98
N ALA A 77 -6.78 -14.88 -4.80
CA ALA A 77 -8.20 -14.86 -5.10
C ALA A 77 -8.97 -14.08 -4.02
N HIS A 78 -10.10 -13.49 -4.43
CA HIS A 78 -11.06 -12.80 -3.55
C HIS A 78 -10.49 -11.70 -2.63
N GLY A 79 -9.25 -11.25 -2.88
CA GLY A 79 -8.61 -10.19 -2.11
C GLY A 79 -7.91 -10.64 -0.83
N TRP A 80 -7.70 -11.94 -0.61
CA TRP A 80 -7.05 -12.45 0.61
C TRP A 80 -5.64 -11.88 0.82
N LEU A 81 -4.91 -11.62 -0.25
CA LEU A 81 -3.56 -11.05 -0.18
C LEU A 81 -3.50 -9.69 0.53
N LYS A 82 -4.64 -8.96 0.64
CA LYS A 82 -4.73 -7.73 1.44
C LYS A 82 -4.42 -7.93 2.91
N LEU A 83 -4.58 -9.15 3.44
CA LEU A 83 -4.24 -9.46 4.83
C LEU A 83 -2.74 -9.30 5.13
N THR A 84 -1.89 -9.35 4.10
CA THR A 84 -0.45 -9.05 4.25
C THR A 84 -0.20 -7.62 4.72
N CYS A 85 -1.13 -6.68 4.53
CA CYS A 85 -1.04 -5.32 5.06
C CYS A 85 -1.12 -5.26 6.59
N PHE A 86 -1.47 -6.35 7.29
CA PHE A 86 -1.41 -6.43 8.76
C PHE A 86 -0.07 -6.99 9.27
N ALA A 87 0.96 -7.07 8.42
CA ALA A 87 2.31 -7.40 8.87
C ALA A 87 2.76 -6.44 9.98
N ASN A 88 3.42 -6.97 11.01
CA ASN A 88 3.99 -6.17 12.09
C ASN A 88 5.47 -6.54 12.27
N PRO A 89 6.42 -5.64 11.91
CA PRO A 89 6.20 -4.28 11.40
C PRO A 89 5.73 -4.23 9.94
N LEU A 90 4.91 -3.22 9.60
CA LEU A 90 4.50 -2.96 8.21
C LEU A 90 5.53 -2.05 7.52
N SER A 91 6.63 -2.65 7.06
CA SER A 91 7.80 -1.91 6.54
C SER A 91 8.33 -0.90 7.57
N ASP A 92 8.58 0.34 7.18
CA ASP A 92 9.00 1.46 8.04
C ASP A 92 7.82 2.35 8.47
N LEU A 93 6.57 1.92 8.25
CA LEU A 93 5.41 2.71 8.62
C LEU A 93 5.25 2.76 10.14
N THR A 94 4.98 3.95 10.66
CA THR A 94 4.66 4.20 12.07
C THR A 94 3.42 5.08 12.19
N GLY A 95 2.63 4.90 13.24
CA GLY A 95 1.44 5.71 13.49
C GLY A 95 0.52 5.06 14.52
N PRO A 96 -0.48 5.80 15.01
CA PRO A 96 -1.43 5.31 16.02
C PRO A 96 -2.36 4.21 15.48
N THR A 97 -2.54 4.14 14.16
CA THR A 97 -3.36 3.15 13.46
C THR A 97 -2.53 2.45 12.39
N LEU A 98 -1.75 1.45 12.81
CA LEU A 98 -1.00 0.50 11.97
C LEU A 98 -1.09 -0.89 12.58
#